data_AF-D4KCS3-F1
#
_entry.id   AF-D4KCS3-F1
#
_cell.length_a   1.000
_cell.length_b   1.000
_cell.length_c   1.000
_cell.angle_alpha   90.00
_cell.angle_beta   90.00
_cell.angle_gamma   90.00
#
_symmetry.space_group_name_H-M   'P 1'
#
loop_
_entity.id
_entity.type
_entity.pdbx_description
1 polymer ?
#
loop_
_entity_poly.entity_id
_entity_poly.type
_entity_poly.pdbx_seq_one_letter_code
_entity_poly.pdbx_strand_id
1 'polypeptide(L)'
;MKNPFKKADSAKLPEQGRERTEIDYAHRTIIHHMLYGYPGDFSSCASYPEYDDPEMFAGVLEQAADAVKKLDLDEHTPVFDELVRLKAQQLAISSLVETRYQHHASALNLQADLRLQVENLRASKKLIEEQLADVNARIQKLEA
;
A
#
# COMPACT_ATOMS: atom_id res chain seq x y z
N MET A 1 -31.43 -38.18 13.62
CA MET A 1 -30.26 -37.34 13.25
C MET A 1 -30.58 -36.60 11.95
N LYS A 2 -30.49 -35.27 11.92
CA LYS A 2 -30.71 -34.48 10.69
C LYS A 2 -29.45 -34.53 9.84
N ASN A 3 -29.60 -34.80 8.54
CA ASN A 3 -28.50 -34.87 7.58
C ASN A 3 -27.82 -33.48 7.45
N PRO A 4 -26.52 -33.34 7.78
CA PRO A 4 -25.82 -32.04 7.77
C PRO A 4 -25.55 -31.50 6.37
N PHE A 5 -25.87 -32.25 5.30
CA PHE A 5 -25.63 -31.85 3.91
C PHE A 5 -26.89 -31.45 3.14
N LYS A 6 -28.06 -31.35 3.80
CA LYS A 6 -29.23 -30.75 3.16
C LYS A 6 -29.02 -29.24 3.06
N LYS A 7 -28.60 -28.75 1.89
CA LYS A 7 -28.63 -27.32 1.55
C LYS A 7 -30.07 -26.84 1.71
N ALA A 8 -30.25 -25.80 2.52
CA ALA A 8 -31.53 -25.14 2.68
C ALA A 8 -31.91 -24.48 1.35
N ASP A 9 -33.13 -24.76 0.89
CA ASP A 9 -33.73 -24.00 -0.20
C ASP A 9 -33.92 -22.54 0.22
N SER A 10 -33.68 -21.67 -0.76
CA SER A 10 -34.06 -20.25 -0.85
C SER A 10 -33.31 -19.23 0.01
N ALA A 11 -32.37 -18.54 -0.63
CA ALA A 11 -32.36 -17.08 -0.61
C ALA A 11 -31.92 -16.62 -2.00
N LYS A 12 -32.73 -15.74 -2.62
CA LYS A 12 -32.53 -15.23 -3.98
C LYS A 12 -31.08 -14.81 -4.19
N LEU A 13 -30.47 -15.30 -5.28
CA LEU A 13 -29.22 -14.75 -5.80
C LEU A 13 -29.43 -13.23 -5.99
N PRO A 14 -28.49 -12.37 -5.57
CA PRO A 14 -28.60 -10.94 -5.78
C PRO A 14 -28.72 -10.65 -7.28
N GLU A 15 -29.63 -9.74 -7.66
CA GLU A 15 -29.76 -9.29 -9.05
C GLU A 15 -28.40 -8.80 -9.55
N GLN A 16 -27.84 -9.50 -10.54
CA GLN A 16 -26.61 -9.08 -11.20
C GLN A 16 -26.80 -7.67 -11.74
N GLY A 17 -25.96 -6.75 -11.29
CA GLY A 17 -25.73 -5.50 -12.02
C GLY A 17 -25.90 -4.18 -11.27
N ARG A 18 -26.07 -4.15 -9.95
CA ARG A 18 -25.92 -2.89 -9.17
C ARG A 18 -25.35 -3.12 -7.77
N GLU A 19 -24.20 -3.79 -7.68
CA GLU A 19 -23.28 -3.37 -6.63
C GLU A 19 -22.75 -2.01 -7.08
N ARG A 20 -23.12 -0.94 -6.38
CA ARG A 20 -22.22 0.21 -6.31
C ARG A 20 -20.95 -0.36 -5.69
N THR A 21 -20.02 -0.78 -6.53
CA THR A 21 -18.64 -0.92 -6.14
C THR A 21 -18.25 0.48 -5.69
N GLU A 22 -18.38 0.73 -4.38
CA GLU A 22 -17.53 1.71 -3.74
C GLU A 22 -16.13 1.25 -4.13
N ILE A 23 -15.59 1.93 -5.13
CA ILE A 23 -14.21 1.69 -5.55
C ILE A 23 -13.43 2.02 -4.30
N ASP A 24 -12.97 0.97 -3.63
CA ASP A 24 -12.02 1.12 -2.56
C ASP A 24 -10.75 1.64 -3.20
N TYR A 25 -10.66 2.95 -3.30
CA TYR A 25 -9.55 3.63 -3.94
C TYR A 25 -8.25 3.31 -3.22
N ALA A 26 -8.27 2.92 -1.94
CA ALA A 26 -7.07 2.50 -1.23
C ALA A 26 -6.62 1.13 -1.75
N HIS A 27 -7.50 0.13 -1.78
CA HIS A 27 -7.16 -1.19 -2.31
C HIS A 27 -6.85 -1.16 -3.81
N ARG A 28 -7.60 -0.39 -4.60
CA ARG A 28 -7.35 -0.22 -6.04
C ARG A 28 -6.00 0.45 -6.29
N THR A 29 -5.64 1.49 -5.54
CA THR A 29 -4.34 2.17 -5.69
C THR A 29 -3.20 1.25 -5.30
N ILE A 30 -3.33 0.50 -4.19
CA ILE A 30 -2.30 -0.45 -3.74
C ILE A 30 -2.10 -1.55 -4.79
N ILE A 31 -3.19 -2.17 -5.27
CA ILE A 31 -3.13 -3.22 -6.28
C ILE A 31 -2.61 -2.67 -7.61
N HIS A 32 -3.04 -1.48 -8.03
CA HIS A 32 -2.61 -0.89 -9.30
C HIS A 32 -1.15 -0.41 -9.26
N HIS A 33 -0.65 0.01 -8.10
CA HIS A 33 0.77 0.30 -7.89
C HIS A 33 1.61 -0.98 -7.92
N MET A 34 1.14 -2.06 -7.28
CA MET A 34 1.80 -3.36 -7.33
C MET A 34 1.81 -4.00 -8.73
N LEU A 35 0.74 -3.81 -9.53
CA LEU A 35 0.58 -4.51 -10.81
C LEU A 35 0.98 -3.67 -12.03
N TYR A 36 0.93 -2.33 -11.96
CA TYR A 36 1.10 -1.44 -13.13
C TYR A 36 1.98 -0.21 -12.86
N GLY A 37 2.65 -0.13 -11.71
CA GLY A 37 3.62 0.93 -11.45
C GLY A 37 4.82 0.78 -12.38
N TYR A 38 4.85 1.55 -13.48
CA TYR A 38 6.08 1.71 -14.27
C TYR A 38 7.14 2.48 -13.45
N PRO A 39 8.44 2.23 -13.66
CA PRO A 39 9.52 2.61 -12.73
C PRO A 39 9.83 4.12 -12.64
N GLY A 40 9.01 5.00 -13.21
CA GLY A 40 9.39 6.38 -13.52
C GLY A 40 8.76 7.49 -12.69
N ASP A 41 7.43 7.54 -12.52
CA ASP A 41 6.80 8.87 -12.54
C ASP A 41 5.90 9.30 -11.36
N PHE A 42 5.76 8.54 -10.28
CA PHE A 42 5.07 9.08 -9.09
C PHE A 42 5.71 8.58 -7.81
N SER A 43 6.41 9.50 -7.12
CA SER A 43 6.95 9.41 -5.74
C SER A 43 6.95 7.98 -5.20
N SER A 44 7.88 7.16 -5.66
CA SER A 44 7.91 5.75 -5.30
C SER A 44 8.08 5.66 -3.78
N CYS A 45 7.13 5.01 -3.12
CA CYS A 45 7.44 4.30 -1.89
C CYS A 45 8.72 3.47 -2.16
N ALA A 46 9.69 3.49 -1.25
CA ALA A 46 11.06 3.00 -1.48
C ALA A 46 11.12 1.68 -2.28
N SER A 47 12.18 1.45 -3.05
CA SER A 47 12.32 0.15 -3.71
C SER A 47 12.38 -0.96 -2.65
N TYR A 48 11.75 -2.10 -2.94
CA TYR A 48 11.94 -3.28 -2.10
C TYR A 48 13.39 -3.77 -2.26
N PRO A 49 14.00 -4.33 -1.20
CA PRO A 49 15.26 -5.05 -1.33
C PRO A 49 15.12 -6.20 -2.34
N GLU A 50 16.02 -6.24 -3.33
CA GLU A 50 16.17 -7.29 -4.35
C GLU A 50 16.88 -8.53 -3.77
N TYR A 51 16.18 -9.33 -2.95
CA TYR A 51 16.76 -10.55 -2.35
C TYR A 51 17.02 -11.69 -3.36
N ASP A 52 16.61 -11.52 -4.61
CA ASP A 52 17.01 -12.36 -5.74
C ASP A 52 18.44 -12.07 -6.21
N ASP A 53 19.02 -10.92 -5.87
CA ASP A 53 20.43 -10.61 -6.06
C ASP A 53 21.31 -11.40 -5.06
N PRO A 54 22.21 -12.28 -5.56
CA PRO A 54 23.12 -13.05 -4.71
C PRO A 54 24.03 -12.19 -3.82
N GLU A 55 24.47 -11.01 -4.29
CA GLU A 55 25.38 -10.16 -3.50
C GLU A 55 24.67 -9.56 -2.29
N MET A 56 23.43 -9.11 -2.48
CA MET A 56 22.65 -8.54 -1.38
C MET A 56 22.22 -9.62 -0.38
N PHE A 57 21.82 -10.80 -0.87
CA PHE A 57 21.47 -11.91 0.03
C PHE A 57 22.68 -12.48 0.79
N ALA A 58 23.90 -12.40 0.23
CA ALA A 58 25.13 -12.78 0.93
C ALA A 58 25.33 -11.95 2.22
N GLY A 59 25.07 -10.65 2.18
CA GLY A 59 25.13 -9.80 3.39
C GLY A 59 24.11 -10.21 4.45
N VAL A 60 22.92 -10.67 4.04
CA VAL A 60 21.90 -11.21 4.98
C VAL A 60 22.35 -12.53 5.59
N LEU A 61 23.01 -13.39 4.81
CA LEU A 61 23.58 -14.65 5.29
C LEU A 61 24.69 -14.41 6.32
N GLU A 62 25.55 -13.41 6.12
CA GLU A 62 26.58 -13.03 7.09
C GLU A 62 25.95 -12.54 8.40
N GLN A 63 24.97 -11.63 8.33
CA GLN A 63 24.22 -11.18 9.50
C GLN A 63 23.52 -12.32 10.23
N ALA A 64 22.97 -13.28 9.48
CA ALA A 64 22.34 -14.46 10.03
C ALA A 64 23.36 -15.37 10.72
N ALA A 65 24.54 -15.57 10.13
CA ALA A 65 25.64 -16.34 10.71
C ALA A 65 26.09 -15.74 12.04
N ASP A 66 26.29 -14.42 12.10
CA ASP A 66 26.63 -13.71 13.33
C ASP A 66 25.53 -13.84 14.40
N ALA A 67 24.27 -13.78 13.99
CA ALA A 67 23.14 -13.95 14.90
C ALA A 67 23.05 -15.36 15.46
N VAL A 68 23.35 -16.39 14.66
CA VAL A 68 23.38 -17.79 15.11
C VAL A 68 24.61 -18.05 16.00
N LYS A 69 25.77 -17.49 15.67
CA LYS A 69 26.99 -17.57 16.51
C LYS A 69 26.78 -16.99 17.91
N LYS A 70 25.92 -15.96 18.06
CA LYS A 70 25.54 -15.39 19.37
C LYS A 70 24.71 -16.33 20.26
N LEU A 71 24.24 -17.46 19.74
CA LEU A 71 23.53 -18.50 20.49
C LEU A 71 24.47 -19.59 21.04
N ASP A 72 25.78 -19.32 21.07
CA ASP A 72 26.84 -20.27 21.41
C ASP A 72 26.87 -21.52 20.49
N LEU A 73 26.34 -21.38 19.28
CA LEU A 73 26.40 -22.40 18.22
C LEU A 73 27.54 -22.06 17.27
N ASP A 74 28.36 -23.04 16.95
CA ASP A 74 29.52 -22.90 16.06
C ASP A 74 29.31 -23.61 14.72
N GLU A 75 30.24 -23.38 13.79
CA GLU A 75 30.24 -23.97 12.44
C GLU A 75 30.35 -25.51 12.46
N HIS A 76 30.72 -26.10 13.60
CA HIS A 76 30.80 -27.56 13.78
C HIS A 76 29.48 -28.17 14.24
N THR A 77 28.50 -27.34 14.62
CA THR A 77 27.18 -27.79 15.00
C THR A 77 26.46 -28.37 13.77
N PRO A 78 25.93 -29.61 13.82
CA PRO A 78 25.36 -30.30 12.64
C PRO A 78 24.22 -29.57 11.93
N VAL A 79 23.57 -28.62 12.61
CA VAL A 79 22.44 -27.83 12.10
C VAL A 79 22.80 -26.36 11.85
N PHE A 80 24.07 -25.97 11.99
CA PHE A 80 24.50 -24.58 11.90
C PHE A 80 24.09 -23.93 10.59
N ASP A 81 24.46 -24.52 9.46
CA ASP A 81 24.16 -23.97 8.12
C ASP A 81 22.66 -23.85 7.87
N GLU A 82 21.87 -24.81 8.36
CA GLU A 82 20.41 -24.76 8.24
C GLU A 82 19.82 -23.64 9.09
N LEU A 83 20.31 -23.46 10.33
CA LEU A 83 19.90 -22.36 11.20
C LEU A 83 20.27 -21.00 10.62
N VAL A 84 21.46 -20.87 10.02
CA VAL A 84 21.88 -19.65 9.32
C VAL A 84 20.95 -19.36 8.16
N ARG A 85 20.63 -20.36 7.33
CA ARG A 85 19.71 -20.19 6.21
C ARG A 85 18.31 -19.78 6.67
N LEU A 86 17.76 -20.43 7.69
CA LEU A 86 16.45 -20.09 8.26
C LEU A 86 16.45 -18.69 8.86
N LYS A 87 17.52 -18.33 9.56
CA LYS A 87 17.69 -16.99 10.13
C LYS A 87 17.79 -15.92 9.04
N ALA A 88 18.51 -16.17 7.96
CA ALA A 88 18.62 -15.27 6.82
C ALA A 88 17.25 -15.07 6.13
N GLN A 89 16.49 -16.15 5.93
CA GLN A 89 15.12 -16.06 5.42
C GLN A 89 14.21 -15.26 6.34
N GLN A 90 14.31 -15.46 7.66
CA GLN A 90 13.57 -14.67 8.63
C GLN A 90 13.92 -13.18 8.54
N LEU A 91 15.21 -12.83 8.48
CA LEU A 91 15.67 -11.45 8.36
C LEU A 91 15.18 -10.79 7.07
N ALA A 92 15.27 -11.50 5.93
CA ALA A 92 14.77 -11.01 4.65
C ALA A 92 13.26 -10.74 4.68
N ILE A 93 12.46 -11.68 5.21
CA ILE A 93 11.01 -11.49 5.35
C ILE A 93 10.69 -10.32 6.29
N SER A 94 11.37 -10.22 7.44
CA SER A 94 11.19 -9.12 8.38
C SER A 94 11.45 -7.76 7.72
N SER A 95 12.55 -7.64 6.97
CA SER A 95 12.87 -6.42 6.23
C SER A 95 11.80 -6.08 5.18
N LEU A 96 11.32 -7.06 4.39
CA LEU A 96 10.24 -6.84 3.43
C LEU A 96 8.95 -6.33 4.09
N VAL A 97 8.60 -6.87 5.26
CA VAL A 97 7.42 -6.45 6.02
C VAL A 97 7.58 -5.03 6.54
N GLU A 98 8.75 -4.69 7.07
CA GLU A 98 9.07 -3.33 7.53
C GLU A 98 9.01 -2.32 6.39
N THR A 99 9.63 -2.62 5.25
CA THR A 99 9.58 -1.82 4.03
C THR A 99 8.13 -1.62 3.58
N ARG A 100 7.32 -2.69 3.53
CA ARG A 100 5.90 -2.58 3.18
C ARG A 100 5.12 -1.69 4.14
N TYR A 101 5.39 -1.80 5.44
CA TYR A 101 4.75 -0.96 6.44
C TYR A 101 5.08 0.52 6.24
N GLN A 102 6.36 0.84 6.01
CA GLN A 102 6.81 2.21 5.73
C GLN A 102 6.14 2.77 4.47
N HIS A 103 6.03 1.98 3.40
CA HIS A 103 5.35 2.37 2.17
C HIS A 103 3.89 2.70 2.41
N HIS A 104 3.21 1.85 3.17
CA HIS A 104 1.81 2.05 3.48
C HIS A 104 1.60 3.33 4.30
N ALA A 105 2.43 3.57 5.32
CA ALA A 105 2.39 4.79 6.12
C ALA A 105 2.61 6.06 5.26
N SER A 106 3.61 6.04 4.37
CA SER A 106 3.89 7.15 3.45
C SER A 106 2.72 7.42 2.49
N ALA A 107 2.12 6.36 1.94
CA ALA A 107 0.97 6.47 1.06
C ALA A 107 -0.26 7.07 1.77
N LEU A 108 -0.51 6.68 3.03
CA LEU A 108 -1.61 7.23 3.84
C LEU A 108 -1.39 8.72 4.15
N ASN A 109 -0.17 9.12 4.47
CA ASN A 109 0.17 10.53 4.70
C ASN A 109 -0.04 11.37 3.44
N LEU A 110 0.47 10.90 2.30
CA LEU A 110 0.27 11.57 1.02
C LEU A 110 -1.22 11.69 0.66
N GLN A 111 -2.01 10.65 0.93
CA GLN A 111 -3.45 10.69 0.72
C GLN A 111 -4.13 11.76 1.59
N ALA A 112 -3.73 11.91 2.85
CA ALA A 112 -4.26 12.93 3.74
C ALA A 112 -3.92 14.35 3.24
N ASP A 113 -2.67 14.57 2.83
CA ASP A 113 -2.22 15.86 2.28
C ASP A 113 -2.99 16.23 1.00
N LEU A 114 -3.16 15.27 0.09
CA LEU A 114 -3.92 15.48 -1.14
C LEU A 114 -5.39 15.80 -0.87
N ARG A 115 -6.01 15.17 0.13
CA ARG A 115 -7.38 15.50 0.54
C ARG A 115 -7.50 16.95 1.00
N LEU A 116 -6.57 17.41 1.84
CA LEU A 116 -6.53 18.80 2.30
C LEU A 116 -6.33 19.77 1.13
N GLN A 117 -5.44 19.47 0.19
CA GLN A 117 -5.23 20.30 -1.00
C GLN A 117 -6.49 20.39 -1.86
N VAL A 118 -7.19 19.27 -2.07
CA VAL A 118 -8.45 19.23 -2.82
C VAL A 118 -9.54 20.06 -2.13
N GLU A 119 -9.65 19.98 -0.81
CA GLU A 119 -10.59 20.79 -0.04
C GLU A 119 -10.28 22.29 -0.16
N ASN A 120 -9.01 22.67 -0.05
CA ASN A 120 -8.56 24.05 -0.25
C ASN A 120 -8.87 24.55 -1.66
N LEU A 121 -8.61 23.75 -2.69
CA LEU A 121 -8.93 24.10 -4.08
C LEU A 121 -10.44 24.25 -4.30
N ARG A 122 -11.27 23.39 -3.70
CA ARG A 122 -12.73 23.53 -3.75
C ARG A 122 -13.21 24.82 -3.08
N ALA A 123 -12.66 25.16 -1.92
CA ALA A 123 -12.98 26.40 -1.21
C ALA A 123 -12.58 27.63 -2.04
N SER A 124 -11.36 27.65 -2.58
CA SER A 124 -10.88 28.73 -3.45
C SER A 124 -11.71 28.87 -4.72
N LYS A 125 -12.08 27.75 -5.35
CA LYS A 125 -12.96 27.76 -6.53
C LYS A 125 -14.31 28.42 -6.20
N LYS A 126 -14.93 28.04 -5.09
CA LYS A 126 -16.21 28.62 -4.65
C LYS A 126 -16.09 30.14 -4.43
N LEU A 127 -15.01 30.59 -3.79
CA LEU A 127 -14.77 32.02 -3.58
C LEU A 127 -14.64 32.79 -4.91
N ILE A 128 -13.91 32.23 -5.88
CA ILE A 128 -13.75 32.84 -7.20
C ILE A 128 -15.10 32.91 -7.93
N GLU A 129 -15.92 31.86 -7.86
CA GLU A 129 -17.26 31.85 -8.45
C GLU A 129 -18.16 32.94 -7.85
N GLU A 130 -18.12 33.14 -6.52
CA GLU A 130 -18.86 34.20 -5.84
C GLU A 130 -18.36 35.61 -6.25
N GLN A 131 -17.05 35.81 -6.35
CA GLN A 131 -16.46 37.08 -6.81
C GLN A 131 -16.82 37.39 -8.26
N LEU A 132 -16.79 36.39 -9.15
CA LEU A 132 -17.20 36.55 -10.55
C LEU A 132 -18.68 36.93 -10.65
N ALA A 133 -19.54 36.34 -9.82
CA ALA A 133 -20.95 36.70 -9.78
C ALA A 133 -21.18 38.16 -9.35
N ASP A 134 -20.47 38.65 -8.32
CA ASP A 134 -20.56 40.05 -7.88
C ASP A 134 -20.05 41.02 -8.96
N VAL A 135 -18.92 40.72 -9.60
CA VAL A 135 -18.37 41.53 -10.69
C VAL A 135 -19.34 41.59 -11.87
N ASN A 136 -19.89 40.45 -12.30
CA ASN A 136 -20.88 40.41 -13.38
C ASN A 136 -22.13 41.23 -13.05
N ALA A 137 -22.62 41.16 -11.81
CA ALA A 137 -23.76 41.96 -11.36
C ALA A 137 -23.46 43.47 -11.39
N ARG A 138 -22.23 43.89 -11.09
CA ARG A 138 -21.79 45.28 -11.21
C ARG A 138 -21.68 45.74 -12.67
N ILE A 139 -21.15 44.89 -13.55
CA ILE A 139 -21.06 45.17 -14.99
C ILE A 139 -22.48 45.40 -15.55
N GLN A 140 -23.41 44.49 -15.27
CA GLN A 140 -24.81 44.63 -15.74
C GLN A 140 -25.47 45.93 -15.27
N LYS A 141 -25.17 46.40 -14.05
CA LYS A 141 -25.68 47.69 -13.55
C LYS A 141 -25.09 48.91 -14.25
N LEU A 142 -23.88 48.79 -14.81
CA LEU A 142 -23.22 49.87 -15.54
C LEU A 142 -23.61 49.90 -17.03
N GLU A 143 -24.04 48.75 -17.57
CA GLU A 143 -24.52 48.62 -18.95
C GLU A 143 -26.01 48.99 -19.12
N ALA A 144 -26.76 49.09 -18.01
CA ALA A 144 -28.16 49.53 -17.96
C ALA A 144 -28.30 51.04 -17.81
#